data_AF-A0A1Y1RDC8-F1
#
_entry.id   AF-A0A1Y1RDC8-F1
#
_cell.length_a   1.000
_cell.length_b   1.000
_cell.length_c   1.000
_cell.angle_alpha   90.00
_cell.angle_beta   90.00
_cell.angle_gamma   90.00
#
_symmetry.space_group_name_H-M   'P 1'
#
loop_
_entity.id
_entity.type
_entity.pdbx_description
1 polymer ?
#
loop_
_entity_poly.entity_id
_entity_poly.type
_entity_poly.pdbx_seq_one_letter_code
_entity_poly.pdbx_strand_id
1 'polypeptide(L)'
;MLLKNPEKLTPENKQKLKDVFREFPELKTAYDIKYELRYIFESDISRQNAQTQIELWVEKAKKLDNRYTNTFLNTLKNWKQYVL
;
A
#
# COMPACT_ATOMS: atom_id res chain seq x y z
N MET A 1 9.59 -11.58 3.13
CA MET A 1 8.46 -11.44 4.07
C MET A 1 7.65 -10.18 3.72
N LEU A 2 8.29 -9.01 3.65
CA LEU A 2 7.64 -7.73 3.30
C LEU A 2 6.88 -7.70 1.95
N LEU A 3 7.30 -8.52 0.98
CA LEU A 3 6.68 -8.62 -0.35
C LEU A 3 5.68 -9.78 -0.50
N LYS A 4 5.62 -10.72 0.46
CA LYS A 4 4.69 -11.86 0.41
C LYS A 4 3.30 -11.43 0.89
N ASN A 5 2.24 -12.01 0.33
CA ASN A 5 0.87 -11.78 0.82
C ASN A 5 0.77 -12.19 2.31
N PRO A 6 0.06 -11.48 3.20
CA PRO A 6 0.01 -11.76 4.63
C PRO A 6 -0.59 -13.13 4.92
N GLU A 7 -1.50 -13.55 4.05
CA GLU A 7 -2.13 -14.87 4.08
C GLU A 7 -1.13 -16.01 3.82
N LYS A 8 -0.04 -15.72 3.10
CA LYS A 8 1.04 -16.68 2.80
C LYS A 8 2.21 -16.59 3.79
N LEU A 9 2.07 -15.82 4.87
CA LEU A 9 3.11 -15.73 5.90
C LEU A 9 2.92 -16.82 6.94
N THR A 10 3.99 -17.59 7.19
CA THR A 10 4.05 -18.51 8.34
C THR A 10 3.96 -17.72 9.66
N PRO A 11 3.55 -18.36 10.76
CA PRO A 11 3.55 -17.73 12.08
C PRO A 11 4.89 -17.08 12.46
N GLU A 12 6.04 -17.71 12.18
CA GLU A 12 7.34 -17.10 12.49
C GLU A 12 7.60 -15.84 11.65
N ASN A 13 7.20 -15.85 10.37
CA ASN A 13 7.33 -14.68 9.51
C ASN A 13 6.46 -13.51 9.96
N LYS A 14 5.25 -13.80 10.49
CA LYS A 14 4.38 -12.77 11.08
C LYS A 14 5.00 -12.17 12.34
N GLN A 15 5.60 -13.01 13.19
CA GLN A 15 6.28 -12.52 14.40
C GLN A 15 7.48 -11.64 14.03
N LYS A 16 8.32 -12.09 13.09
CA LYS A 16 9.47 -11.30 12.62
C LYS A 16 9.07 -9.95 12.03
N LEU A 17 7.94 -9.87 11.32
CA LEU A 17 7.41 -8.58 10.85
C LEU A 17 6.97 -7.68 12.00
N LYS A 18 6.33 -8.23 13.04
CA LYS A 18 5.95 -7.45 14.22
C LYS A 18 7.17 -6.87 14.93
N ASP A 19 8.24 -7.65 15.05
CA ASP A 19 9.47 -7.21 15.69
C ASP A 19 10.14 -6.10 14.86
N VAL A 20 10.25 -6.30 13.54
CA VAL A 20 10.76 -5.27 12.60
C VAL A 20 9.93 -3.99 12.65
N PHE A 21 8.60 -4.08 12.70
CA PHE A 21 7.75 -2.88 12.77
C PHE A 21 7.80 -2.19 14.13
N ARG A 22 8.18 -2.89 15.19
CA ARG A 22 8.42 -2.28 16.50
C ARG A 22 9.71 -1.46 16.48
N GLU A 23 10.76 -1.97 15.83
CA GLU A 23 12.05 -1.28 15.71
C GLU A 23 12.02 -0.16 14.66
N PHE A 24 11.25 -0.32 13.58
CA PHE A 24 11.17 0.61 12.45
C PHE A 24 9.71 0.98 12.12
N PRO A 25 9.08 1.87 12.91
CA PRO A 25 7.68 2.26 12.71
C PRO A 25 7.38 2.87 11.33
N GLU A 26 8.33 3.59 10.75
CA GLU A 26 8.24 4.17 9.40
C GLU A 26 8.12 3.10 8.31
N LEU A 27 8.80 1.96 8.51
CA LEU A 27 8.69 0.81 7.62
C LEU A 27 7.29 0.18 7.71
N LYS A 28 6.69 0.18 8.91
CA LYS A 28 5.29 -0.23 9.09
C LYS A 28 4.35 0.68 8.31
N THR A 29 4.54 2.00 8.38
CA THR A 29 3.69 2.96 7.65
C THR A 29 3.79 2.73 6.14
N ALA A 30 5.00 2.57 5.60
CA ALA A 30 5.19 2.27 4.17
C ALA A 30 4.57 0.92 3.79
N TYR A 31 4.69 -0.09 4.65
CA TYR A 31 4.09 -1.41 4.46
C TYR A 31 2.56 -1.32 4.42
N ASP A 32 1.94 -0.63 5.38
CA ASP A 32 0.49 -0.48 5.47
C ASP A 32 -0.07 0.25 4.23
N ILE A 33 0.58 1.33 3.80
CA ILE A 33 0.22 2.07 2.57
C ILE A 33 0.26 1.15 1.34
N LYS A 34 1.30 0.33 1.20
CA LYS A 34 1.39 -0.65 0.11
C LYS A 34 0.24 -1.67 0.18
N TYR A 35 -0.15 -2.09 1.38
CA TYR A 35 -1.22 -3.07 1.58
C TYR A 35 -2.61 -2.52 1.28
N GLU A 36 -2.87 -1.28 1.66
CA GLU A 36 -4.14 -0.61 1.36
C GLU A 36 -4.34 -0.49 -0.15
N LEU A 37 -3.30 -0.13 -0.90
CA LEU A 37 -3.38 -0.08 -2.37
C LEU A 37 -3.76 -1.44 -2.94
N ARG A 38 -3.07 -2.49 -2.51
CA ARG A 38 -3.35 -3.86 -2.94
C ARG A 38 -4.80 -4.25 -2.64
N TYR A 39 -5.28 -3.96 -1.44
CA TYR A 39 -6.65 -4.26 -1.04
C TYR A 39 -7.67 -3.60 -1.96
N ILE A 40 -7.44 -2.35 -2.38
CA ILE A 40 -8.33 -1.67 -3.34
C ILE A 40 -8.40 -2.43 -4.67
N PHE A 41 -7.27 -2.91 -5.19
CA PHE A 41 -7.21 -3.68 -6.44
C PHE A 41 -7.76 -5.12 -6.33
N GLU A 42 -7.73 -5.71 -5.14
CA GLU A 42 -8.26 -7.05 -4.87
C GLU A 42 -9.74 -7.03 -4.43
N SER A 43 -10.31 -5.84 -4.19
CA SER A 43 -11.71 -5.68 -3.78
C SER A 43 -12.67 -5.77 -4.97
N ASP A 44 -13.78 -6.48 -4.78
CA ASP A 44 -14.89 -6.52 -5.75
C ASP A 44 -15.79 -5.30 -5.56
N ILE A 45 -15.36 -4.16 -6.09
CA ILE A 45 -16.07 -2.87 -6.02
C ILE A 45 -16.21 -2.25 -7.41
N SER A 46 -17.21 -1.39 -7.57
CA SER A 46 -17.39 -0.66 -8.82
C SER A 46 -16.17 0.21 -9.13
N ARG A 47 -15.92 0.46 -10.42
CA ARG A 47 -14.87 1.36 -10.90
C ARG A 47 -14.91 2.75 -10.25
N GLN A 48 -16.10 3.31 -10.06
CA GLN A 48 -16.27 4.62 -9.41
C GLN A 48 -15.86 4.57 -7.93
N ASN A 49 -16.20 3.49 -7.23
CA ASN A 49 -15.79 3.30 -5.84
C ASN A 49 -14.28 3.08 -5.74
N ALA A 50 -13.69 2.30 -6.65
CA ALA A 50 -12.24 2.11 -6.72
C ALA A 50 -11.48 3.43 -6.96
N GLN A 51 -11.97 4.29 -7.86
CA GLN A 51 -11.41 5.61 -8.09
C GLN A 51 -11.45 6.48 -6.82
N THR A 52 -12.59 6.53 -6.14
CA THR A 52 -12.74 7.25 -4.87
C THR A 52 -11.75 6.74 -3.81
N GLN A 53 -11.64 5.42 -3.64
CA GLN A 53 -10.71 4.80 -2.69
C GLN A 53 -9.25 5.10 -3.03
N ILE A 54 -8.89 5.09 -4.31
CA ILE A 54 -7.53 5.45 -4.74
C ILE A 54 -7.23 6.92 -4.46
N GLU A 55 -8.17 7.82 -4.63
CA GLU A 55 -7.94 9.25 -4.32
C GLU A 55 -7.70 9.46 -2.82
N LEU A 56 -8.49 8.82 -1.97
CA LEU A 56 -8.25 8.82 -0.52
C LEU A 56 -6.89 8.21 -0.16
N TRP A 57 -6.53 7.10 -0.81
CA TRP A 57 -5.24 6.44 -0.63
C TRP A 57 -4.07 7.33 -1.07
N VAL A 58 -4.19 8.06 -2.18
CA VAL A 58 -3.17 9.00 -2.68
C VAL A 58 -2.90 10.09 -1.64
N GLU A 59 -3.94 10.70 -1.07
CA GLU A 59 -3.78 11.73 -0.03
C GLU A 59 -3.08 11.19 1.23
N LYS A 60 -3.33 9.92 1.57
CA LYS A 60 -2.63 9.26 2.68
C LYS A 60 -1.18 8.96 2.33
N ALA A 61 -0.91 8.45 1.13
CA ALA A 61 0.43 8.12 0.66
C ALA A 61 1.34 9.34 0.55
N LYS A 62 0.79 10.51 0.16
CA LYS A 62 1.54 11.79 0.15
C LYS A 62 2.16 12.14 1.51
N LYS A 63 1.54 11.72 2.62
CA LYS A 63 2.06 11.99 3.98
C LYS A 63 3.34 11.24 4.32
N LEU A 64 3.70 10.20 3.56
CA LEU A 64 5.00 9.52 3.70
C LEU A 64 6.17 10.38 3.21
N ASP A 65 5.89 11.42 2.43
CA ASP A 65 6.82 12.43 1.88
C ASP A 65 8.24 11.92 1.62
N ASN A 66 8.35 10.89 0.78
CA ASN A 66 9.64 10.37 0.34
C ASN A 66 9.69 10.29 -1.20
N ARG A 67 10.92 10.37 -1.73
CA ARG A 67 11.19 10.39 -3.17
C ARG A 67 10.55 9.20 -3.91
N TYR A 68 10.57 8.01 -3.32
CA TYR A 68 10.08 6.80 -3.96
C TYR A 68 8.56 6.80 -4.06
N THR A 69 7.86 7.16 -2.98
CA THR A 69 6.41 7.33 -2.97
C THR A 69 5.99 8.42 -3.94
N ASN A 70 6.65 9.59 -3.95
CA ASN A 70 6.32 10.68 -4.86
C ASN A 70 6.51 10.29 -6.34
N THR A 71 7.56 9.52 -6.64
CA THR A 71 7.79 8.99 -8.00
C THR A 71 6.66 8.03 -8.40
N PHE A 72 6.27 7.12 -7.51
CA PHE A 72 5.17 6.19 -7.77
C PHE A 72 3.83 6.92 -7.96
N LEU A 73 3.53 7.91 -7.11
CA LEU A 73 2.30 8.69 -7.21
C LEU A 73 2.19 9.44 -8.54
N ASN A 74 3.31 9.94 -9.07
CA ASN A 74 3.34 10.53 -10.41
C ASN A 74 3.02 9.50 -11.50
N THR A 75 3.58 8.29 -11.41
CA THR A 75 3.22 7.18 -12.30
C THR A 75 1.73 6.86 -12.19
N LEU A 76 1.21 6.66 -10.98
CA LEU A 76 -0.21 6.35 -10.79
C LEU A 76 -1.12 7.45 -11.37
N LYS A 77 -0.80 8.72 -11.14
CA LYS A 77 -1.54 9.86 -11.72
C LYS A 77 -1.63 9.80 -13.25
N ASN A 78 -0.53 9.44 -13.92
CA ASN A 78 -0.46 9.40 -15.38
C ASN A 78 -1.21 8.21 -15.98
N TRP A 79 -1.28 7.09 -15.25
CA TRP A 79 -1.80 5.82 -15.78
C TRP A 79 -3.15 5.38 -15.17
N LYS A 80 -3.65 6.04 -14.12
CA LYS A 80 -4.86 5.61 -13.37
C LYS A 80 -6.09 5.39 -14.25
N GLN A 81 -6.24 6.13 -15.34
CA GLN A 81 -7.38 5.99 -16.27
C GLN A 81 -7.40 4.67 -17.06
N TYR A 82 -6.25 3.98 -17.16
CA TYR A 82 -6.11 2.72 -17.92
C TYR A 82 -6.11 1.49 -17.03
N VAL A 83 -5.71 1.63 -15.75
CA VAL A 83 -5.56 0.52 -14.80
C VAL A 83 -6.73 0.40 -13.81
N LEU A 84 -7.62 1.40 -13.78
CA LEU A 84 -8.90 1.39 -13.06
C LEU A 84 -10.03 1.38 -14.06
#